data_AF-A0A7S2M314-F1
#
_entry.id   AF-A0A7S2M314-F1
#
_cell.length_a   1.000
_cell.length_b   1.000
_cell.length_c   1.000
_cell.angle_alpha   90.00
_cell.angle_beta   90.00
_cell.angle_gamma   90.00
#
_symmetry.space_group_name_H-M   'P 1'
#
loop_
_entity.id
_entity.type
_entity.pdbx_description
1 polymer ?
#
loop_
_entity_poly.entity_id
_entity_poly.type
_entity_poly.pdbx_seq_one_letter_code
_entity_poly.pdbx_strand_id
1 'polypeptide(L)'
;RAGYRNGQAVQYWSTTHLAWIDCVVTNVDAGQGAVEVTCKPGQWLTGERLRVHLRAVGGKEPPGYRVGQSVEMYSASYSTWIPCTVARADAQSGAIQVSQKP
;
A
#
# COMPACT_ATOMS: atom_id res chain seq x y z
N ARG A 1 -12.43 13.19 8.42
CA ARG A 1 -11.25 12.29 8.37
C ARG A 1 -11.76 10.86 8.50
N ALA A 2 -11.52 9.98 7.53
CA ALA A 2 -11.89 8.57 7.65
C ALA A 2 -10.73 7.82 8.32
N GLY A 3 -10.92 7.39 9.56
CA GLY A 3 -9.96 6.54 10.29
C GLY A 3 -10.18 5.05 10.00
N TYR A 4 -9.23 4.21 10.44
CA TYR A 4 -9.41 2.77 10.44
C TYR A 4 -10.52 2.35 11.40
N ARG A 5 -11.19 1.23 11.12
CA ARG A 5 -12.24 0.64 11.98
C ARG A 5 -12.03 -0.85 12.19
N ASN A 6 -12.49 -1.39 13.32
CA ASN A 6 -12.47 -2.82 13.58
C ASN A 6 -13.19 -3.59 12.46
N GLY A 7 -12.61 -4.72 12.04
CA GLY A 7 -13.09 -5.52 10.91
C GLY A 7 -12.75 -4.96 9.53
N GLN A 8 -12.05 -3.83 9.43
CA GLN A 8 -11.63 -3.29 8.13
C GLN A 8 -10.52 -4.13 7.50
N ALA A 9 -10.71 -4.50 6.23
CA ALA A 9 -9.66 -5.09 5.42
C ALA A 9 -8.55 -4.07 5.15
N VAL A 10 -7.32 -4.48 5.43
CA VAL A 10 -6.10 -3.67 5.32
C VAL A 10 -4.97 -4.54 4.79
N GLN A 11 -3.88 -3.91 4.38
CA GLN A 11 -2.65 -4.59 4.00
C GLN A 11 -1.50 -4.08 4.86
N TYR A 12 -0.68 -5.01 5.34
CA TYR A 12 0.51 -4.74 6.14
C TYR A 12 1.79 -4.98 5.33
N TRP A 13 2.72 -4.03 5.34
CA TRP A 13 4.04 -4.22 4.72
C TRP A 13 4.93 -5.12 5.59
N SER A 14 5.19 -6.33 5.11
CA SER A 14 6.08 -7.28 5.75
C SER A 14 7.50 -7.09 5.24
N THR A 15 8.39 -6.56 6.09
CA THR A 15 9.81 -6.42 5.75
C THR A 15 10.52 -7.76 5.58
N THR A 16 10.04 -8.82 6.25
CA THR A 16 10.58 -10.17 6.10
C THR A 16 10.24 -10.79 4.75
N HIS A 17 9.01 -10.57 4.26
CA HIS A 17 8.53 -11.14 3.00
C HIS A 17 8.64 -10.16 1.83
N LEU A 18 9.06 -8.92 2.10
CA LEU A 18 9.13 -7.80 1.15
C LEU A 18 7.84 -7.64 0.33
N ALA A 19 6.71 -7.80 1.00
CA ALA A 19 5.38 -7.82 0.37
C ALA A 19 4.29 -7.24 1.28
N TRP A 20 3.21 -6.77 0.64
CA TRP A 20 1.96 -6.42 1.32
C TRP A 20 1.16 -7.69 1.62
N ILE A 21 0.83 -7.90 2.89
CA ILE A 21 0.06 -9.06 3.35
C ILE A 21 -1.33 -8.58 3.72
N ASP A 22 -2.36 -9.27 3.22
CA ASP A 22 -3.74 -9.00 3.59
C ASP A 22 -3.97 -9.31 5.06
N CYS A 23 -4.50 -8.32 5.78
CA CYS A 23 -4.83 -8.41 7.20
C CYS A 23 -6.17 -7.72 7.46
N VAL A 24 -6.66 -7.87 8.68
CA VAL A 24 -7.87 -7.18 9.15
C VAL A 24 -7.52 -6.40 10.40
N VAL A 25 -8.09 -5.22 10.53
CA VAL A 25 -8.01 -4.43 11.76
C VAL A 25 -8.77 -5.14 12.87
N THR A 26 -8.09 -5.54 13.93
CA THR A 26 -8.69 -6.21 15.09
C THR A 26 -9.16 -5.18 16.11
N ASN A 27 -8.32 -4.19 16.41
CA ASN A 27 -8.60 -3.13 17.38
C ASN A 27 -8.15 -1.76 16.89
N VAL A 28 -8.85 -0.72 17.35
CA VAL A 28 -8.53 0.69 17.09
C VAL A 28 -8.54 1.44 18.42
N ASP A 29 -7.45 2.13 18.71
CA ASP A 29 -7.36 3.10 19.81
C ASP A 29 -7.44 4.51 19.21
N ALA A 30 -8.60 5.14 19.35
CA ALA A 30 -8.84 6.49 18.85
C ALA A 30 -8.11 7.57 19.68
N GLY A 31 -7.81 7.30 20.95
CA GLY A 31 -7.10 8.24 21.83
C GLY A 31 -5.61 8.35 21.47
N GLN A 32 -5.00 7.23 21.07
CA GLN A 32 -3.59 7.17 20.67
C GLN A 32 -3.37 7.17 19.15
N GLY A 33 -4.43 7.01 18.36
CA GLY A 33 -4.33 6.80 16.91
C GLY A 33 -3.62 5.48 16.57
N ALA A 34 -3.82 4.46 17.40
CA ALA A 34 -3.19 3.15 17.26
C ALA A 34 -4.13 2.15 16.61
N VAL A 35 -3.57 1.19 15.87
CA VAL A 35 -4.34 0.11 15.24
C VAL A 35 -3.62 -1.21 15.43
N GLU A 36 -4.38 -2.25 15.76
CA GLU A 36 -3.90 -3.62 15.80
C GLU A 36 -4.47 -4.40 14.60
N VAL A 37 -3.69 -5.33 14.05
CA VAL A 37 -4.08 -6.12 12.87
C VAL A 37 -3.81 -7.61 13.05
N THR A 38 -4.58 -8.45 12.36
CA THR A 38 -4.52 -9.91 12.47
C THR A 38 -3.13 -10.52 12.22
N CYS A 39 -2.30 -9.90 11.36
CA CYS A 39 -0.96 -10.38 11.06
C CYS A 39 0.09 -9.99 12.12
N LYS A 40 -0.26 -9.14 13.08
CA LYS A 40 0.59 -8.68 14.19
C LYS A 40 -0.23 -8.60 15.49
N PRO A 41 -0.74 -9.74 15.99
CA PRO A 41 -1.51 -9.75 17.24
C PRO A 41 -0.64 -9.31 18.42
N GLY A 42 -1.21 -8.54 19.33
CA GLY A 42 -0.55 -7.94 20.49
C GLY A 42 0.39 -6.78 20.15
N GLN A 43 0.46 -6.34 18.90
CA GLN A 43 1.37 -5.27 18.45
C GLN A 43 0.57 -4.12 17.85
N TRP A 44 0.52 -3.02 18.60
CA TRP A 44 -0.11 -1.79 18.17
C TRP A 44 0.78 -1.02 17.18
N LEU A 45 0.21 -0.69 16.02
CA LEU A 45 0.80 0.19 15.02
C LEU A 45 0.36 1.62 15.31
N THR A 46 1.33 2.52 15.51
CA THR A 46 1.09 3.93 15.84
C THR A 46 1.90 4.85 14.92
N GLY A 47 1.51 6.12 14.86
CA GLY A 47 2.30 7.20 14.26
C GLY A 47 2.80 6.88 12.85
N GLU A 48 4.11 7.01 12.65
CA GLU A 48 4.76 6.73 11.36
C GLU A 48 4.70 5.25 10.98
N ARG A 49 4.85 4.34 11.94
CA ARG A 49 4.82 2.90 11.69
C ARG A 49 3.48 2.48 11.09
N LEU A 50 2.38 3.00 11.64
CA LEU A 50 1.04 2.83 11.07
C LEU A 50 0.98 3.35 9.63
N ARG A 51 1.47 4.57 9.37
CA ARG A 51 1.36 5.22 8.05
C ARG A 51 2.19 4.53 6.96
N VAL A 52 3.35 4.00 7.32
CA VAL A 52 4.28 3.38 6.37
C VAL A 52 3.96 1.90 6.15
N HIS A 53 3.47 1.21 7.19
CA HIS A 53 3.28 -0.23 7.13
C HIS A 53 1.83 -0.67 7.01
N LEU A 54 0.84 0.24 7.06
CA LEU A 54 -0.57 -0.13 6.97
C LEU A 54 -1.33 0.71 5.94
N ARG A 55 -2.05 0.04 5.04
CA ARG A 55 -2.94 0.67 4.04
C ARG A 55 -4.31 0.00 3.99
N ALA A 56 -5.36 0.75 3.66
CA ALA A 56 -6.71 0.21 3.52
C ALA A 56 -6.87 -0.59 2.22
N VAL A 57 -7.53 -1.75 2.29
CA VAL A 57 -7.97 -2.48 1.10
C VAL A 57 -9.30 -1.86 0.65
N GLY A 58 -9.30 -1.15 -0.48
CA GLY A 58 -10.51 -0.55 -1.07
C GLY A 58 -10.86 0.89 -0.66
N GLY A 59 -9.94 1.66 -0.07
CA GLY A 59 -10.16 3.08 0.20
C GLY A 59 -9.56 3.98 -0.88
N LYS A 60 -10.36 4.40 -1.88
CA LYS A 60 -10.10 5.41 -2.93
C LYS A 60 -8.67 5.42 -3.49
N GLU A 61 -8.49 4.84 -4.69
CA GLU A 61 -7.34 4.95 -5.61
C GLU A 61 -5.92 4.85 -4.96
N PRO A 62 -4.97 4.09 -5.51
CA PRO A 62 -3.56 4.37 -5.19
C PRO A 62 -3.33 5.87 -5.51
N PRO A 63 -2.61 6.64 -4.67
CA PRO A 63 -2.43 8.06 -4.93
C PRO A 63 -1.72 8.22 -6.29
N GLY A 64 -2.52 8.55 -7.30
CA GLY A 64 -2.08 9.12 -8.55
C GLY A 64 -1.39 8.20 -9.54
N TYR A 65 -1.90 6.99 -9.83
CA TYR A 65 -1.51 6.29 -11.07
C TYR A 65 -2.74 5.88 -11.89
N ARG A 66 -2.96 6.59 -12.99
CA ARG A 66 -4.03 6.32 -13.97
C ARG A 66 -3.47 5.59 -15.18
N VAL A 67 -4.26 4.72 -15.80
CA VAL A 67 -3.90 4.18 -17.12
C VAL A 67 -3.62 5.35 -18.08
N GLY A 68 -2.49 5.29 -18.78
CA GLY A 68 -2.00 6.37 -19.64
C GLY A 68 -1.18 7.45 -18.93
N GLN A 69 -1.02 7.39 -17.60
CA GLN A 69 -0.18 8.32 -16.87
C GLN A 69 1.31 8.02 -17.10
N SER A 70 2.10 9.07 -17.33
CA SER A 70 3.56 9.01 -17.38
C SER A 70 4.17 8.82 -15.99
N VAL A 71 5.04 7.83 -15.86
CA VAL A 71 5.73 7.44 -14.64
C VAL A 71 7.16 7.05 -14.96
N GLU A 72 8.03 7.01 -13.97
CA GLU A 72 9.41 6.53 -14.16
C GLU A 72 9.62 5.21 -13.43
N MET A 73 10.18 4.22 -14.14
CA MET A 73 10.58 2.95 -13.57
C MET A 73 12.10 2.90 -13.48
N TYR A 74 12.62 2.66 -12.28
CA TYR A 74 14.05 2.39 -12.12
C TYR A 74 14.42 1.04 -12.75
N SER A 75 15.33 1.04 -13.72
CA SER A 75 15.87 -0.19 -14.29
C SER A 75 17.24 -0.49 -13.73
N ALA A 76 17.34 -1.58 -12.96
CA ALA A 76 18.59 -2.07 -12.43
C ALA A 76 19.61 -2.44 -13.53
N SER A 77 19.15 -2.92 -14.69
CA SER A 77 20.02 -3.30 -15.81
C SER A 77 20.68 -2.10 -16.50
N TYR A 78 20.02 -0.94 -16.50
CA TYR A 78 20.52 0.30 -17.10
C TYR A 78 20.98 1.33 -16.06
N SER A 79 20.87 1.00 -14.78
CA SER A 79 21.18 1.88 -13.63
C SER A 79 20.59 3.29 -13.78
N THR A 80 19.37 3.38 -14.32
CA THR A 80 18.72 4.65 -14.63
C THR A 80 17.20 4.56 -14.54
N TRP A 81 16.56 5.71 -14.33
CA TRP A 81 15.11 5.87 -14.39
C TRP A 81 14.66 5.98 -15.84
N ILE A 82 13.67 5.19 -16.23
CA ILE A 82 13.14 5.16 -17.59
C ILE A 82 11.70 5.68 -17.56
N PRO A 83 11.37 6.66 -18.41
CA PRO A 83 9.99 7.10 -18.58
C PRO A 83 9.17 5.98 -19.22
N CYS A 84 8.06 5.64 -18.59
CA CYS A 84 7.08 4.66 -19.02
C CYS A 84 5.67 5.22 -18.83
N THR A 85 4.68 4.52 -19.38
CA THR A 85 3.26 4.80 -19.15
C THR A 85 2.62 3.66 -18.38
N VAL A 86 1.69 3.98 -17.49
CA VAL A 86 0.86 2.98 -16.82
C VAL A 86 -0.04 2.33 -17.87
N ALA A 87 0.23 1.08 -18.21
CA ALA A 87 -0.55 0.29 -19.16
C ALA A 87 -1.81 -0.29 -18.50
N ARG A 88 -1.70 -0.69 -17.23
CA ARG A 88 -2.83 -1.13 -16.41
C ARG A 88 -2.64 -0.70 -14.97
N ALA A 89 -3.72 -0.28 -14.34
CA ALA A 89 -3.76 -0.05 -12.90
C ALA A 89 -4.82 -0.99 -12.32
N ASP A 90 -4.39 -1.88 -11.45
CA ASP A 90 -5.28 -2.77 -10.74
C ASP A 90 -5.80 -2.04 -9.50
N ALA A 91 -7.06 -1.62 -9.56
CA ALA A 91 -7.71 -0.86 -8.50
C ALA A 91 -7.93 -1.68 -7.22
N GLN A 92 -7.78 -3.01 -7.29
CA GLN A 92 -8.09 -3.95 -6.21
C GLN A 92 -6.84 -4.26 -5.37
N SER A 93 -5.66 -4.34 -5.99
CA SER A 93 -4.36 -4.63 -5.39
C SER A 93 -3.43 -3.40 -5.32
N GLY A 94 -3.75 -2.34 -6.07
CA GLY A 94 -2.88 -1.18 -6.25
C GLY A 94 -1.64 -1.46 -7.10
N ALA A 95 -1.56 -2.64 -7.72
CA ALA A 95 -0.49 -2.97 -8.65
C ALA A 95 -0.66 -2.15 -9.94
N ILE A 96 0.44 -1.61 -10.44
CA ILE A 96 0.46 -0.98 -11.77
C ILE A 96 1.36 -1.82 -12.69
N GLN A 97 0.88 -2.06 -13.90
CA GLN A 97 1.68 -2.58 -14.99
C GLN A 97 2.11 -1.39 -15.84
N VAL A 98 3.41 -1.17 -15.93
CA VAL A 98 3.98 -0.15 -16.83
C VAL A 98 4.28 -0.78 -18.19
N SER A 99 4.09 -0.03 -19.28
CA SER A 99 4.46 -0.50 -20.61
C SER A 99 5.98 -0.74 -20.66
N GLN A 100 6.43 -1.88 -21.20
CA GLN A 100 7.82 -2.02 -21.60
C GLN A 100 8.12 -0.99 -22.71
N LYS A 101 9.32 -0.43 -22.66
CA LYS A 101 9.81 0.68 -23.49
C LYS A 101 9.40 0.56 -24.98
N PRO A 102 9.23 1.69 -25.68
CA PRO A 102 9.23 1.67 -27.15
C PRO A 102 10.52 1.08 -27.71
#